data_AF-A0A120EVA3-F1
#
_entry.id   AF-A0A120EVA3-F1
#
_cell.length_a   1.000
_cell.length_b   1.000
_cell.length_c   1.000
_cell.angle_alpha   90.00
_cell.angle_beta   90.00
_cell.angle_gamma   90.00
#
_symmetry.space_group_name_H-M   'P 1'
#
loop_
_entity.id
_entity.type
_entity.pdbx_description
1 polymer ?
#
loop_
_entity_poly.entity_id
_entity_poly.type
_entity_poly.pdbx_seq_one_letter_code
_entity_poly.pdbx_strand_id
1 'polypeptide(L)'
;MFGFSIWHLVIMSVLLALPVLVFALVWLAMRADRRAQASRCAAAPPPLPPAASVQMRLRALEALRAQGLVDQAEYERRRQQILAEV
;
A
#
# COMPACT_ATOMS: atom_id res chain seq x y z
N MET A 1 8.27 -48.64 0.41
CA MET A 1 7.00 -48.11 -0.13
C MET A 1 6.56 -46.99 0.79
N PHE A 2 7.04 -45.76 0.58
CA PHE A 2 6.74 -44.62 1.45
C PHE A 2 5.29 -44.18 1.19
N GLY A 3 4.37 -44.72 1.99
CA GLY A 3 2.95 -44.38 1.94
C GLY A 3 2.71 -43.01 2.56
N PHE A 4 2.96 -41.95 1.79
CA PHE A 4 2.44 -40.62 2.13
C PHE A 4 0.92 -40.68 2.02
N SER A 5 0.24 -40.78 3.17
CA SER A 5 -1.22 -40.74 3.23
C SER A 5 -1.71 -39.46 2.57
N ILE A 6 -2.68 -39.56 1.67
CA ILE A 6 -3.26 -38.46 0.89
C ILE A 6 -3.61 -37.27 1.80
N TRP A 7 -3.97 -37.54 3.06
CA TRP A 7 -4.25 -36.54 4.08
C TRP A 7 -3.06 -35.61 4.39
N HIS A 8 -1.82 -36.11 4.39
CA HIS A 8 -0.63 -35.27 4.55
C HIS A 8 -0.39 -34.37 3.33
N LEU A 9 -0.67 -34.86 2.12
CA LEU A 9 -0.61 -34.05 0.92
C LEU A 9 -1.67 -32.95 0.95
N VAL A 10 -2.88 -33.27 1.44
CA VAL A 10 -3.95 -32.29 1.65
C VAL A 10 -3.52 -31.24 2.68
N ILE A 11 -2.97 -31.64 3.83
CA ILE A 11 -2.52 -30.69 4.85
C ILE A 11 -1.38 -29.82 4.33
N MET A 12 -0.33 -30.41 3.74
CA MET A 12 0.79 -29.65 3.18
C MET A 12 0.32 -28.70 2.07
N SER A 13 -0.63 -29.13 1.24
CA SER A 13 -1.22 -28.29 0.20
C SER A 13 -1.97 -27.11 0.80
N VAL A 14 -2.82 -27.30 1.81
CA VAL A 14 -3.54 -26.19 2.46
C VAL A 14 -2.58 -25.26 3.18
N LEU A 15 -1.60 -25.80 3.89
CA LEU A 15 -0.62 -25.04 4.66
C LEU A 15 0.30 -24.21 3.76
N LEU A 16 0.56 -24.67 2.52
CA LEU A 16 1.31 -23.94 1.51
C LEU A 16 0.41 -23.00 0.70
N ALA A 17 -0.84 -23.38 0.43
CA ALA A 17 -1.78 -22.60 -0.35
C ALA A 17 -2.17 -21.31 0.37
N LEU A 18 -2.38 -21.34 1.69
CA LEU A 18 -2.70 -20.16 2.49
C LEU A 18 -1.66 -19.03 2.36
N PRO A 19 -0.36 -19.25 2.65
CA PRO A 19 0.65 -18.21 2.53
C PRO A 19 0.85 -17.78 1.07
N VAL A 20 0.79 -18.71 0.11
CA VAL A 20 0.87 -18.35 -1.32
C VAL A 20 -0.30 -17.46 -1.74
N LEU A 21 -1.52 -17.76 -1.28
CA LEU A 21 -2.70 -16.97 -1.57
C LEU A 21 -2.60 -15.57 -0.98
N VAL A 22 -2.19 -15.46 0.30
CA VAL A 22 -1.97 -14.17 0.96
C VAL A 22 -0.88 -13.37 0.23
N PHE A 23 0.25 -14.01 -0.10
CA PHE A 23 1.34 -13.37 -0.82
C PHE A 23 0.91 -12.92 -2.21
N ALA A 24 0.13 -13.73 -2.93
CA ALA A 24 -0.42 -13.39 -4.23
C ALA A 24 -1.42 -12.23 -4.13
N LEU A 25 -2.28 -12.18 -3.11
CA LEU A 25 -3.20 -11.06 -2.86
C LEU A 25 -2.44 -9.78 -2.54
N VAL A 26 -1.44 -9.85 -1.66
CA VAL A 26 -0.60 -8.70 -1.30
C VAL A 26 0.21 -8.21 -2.51
N TRP A 27 0.77 -9.15 -3.29
CA TRP A 27 1.46 -8.85 -4.54
C TRP A 27 0.51 -8.22 -5.57
N LEU A 28 -0.70 -8.74 -5.70
CA LEU A 28 -1.71 -8.22 -6.63
C LEU A 28 -2.18 -6.84 -6.19
N ALA A 29 -2.36 -6.60 -4.89
CA ALA A 29 -2.69 -5.29 -4.34
C ALA A 29 -1.56 -4.28 -4.60
N MET A 30 -0.30 -4.64 -4.33
CA MET A 30 0.85 -3.79 -4.67
C MET A 30 0.97 -3.58 -6.18
N ARG A 31 0.70 -4.59 -6.99
CA ARG A 31 0.74 -4.50 -8.46
C ARG A 31 -0.40 -3.65 -9.00
N ALA A 32 -1.58 -3.70 -8.39
CA ALA A 32 -2.72 -2.86 -8.72
C ALA A 32 -2.43 -1.40 -8.37
N ASP A 33 -1.81 -1.14 -7.22
CA ASP A 33 -1.36 0.20 -6.84
C ASP A 33 -0.28 0.74 -7.80
N ARG A 34 0.74 -0.07 -8.13
CA ARG A 34 1.74 0.29 -9.15
C ARG A 34 1.14 0.50 -10.53
N ARG A 35 0.17 -0.31 -10.95
CA ARG A 35 -0.54 -0.10 -12.23
C ARG A 35 -1.36 1.18 -12.19
N ALA A 36 -2.06 1.47 -11.10
CA ALA A 36 -2.80 2.73 -10.94
C ALA A 36 -1.85 3.94 -10.98
N GLN A 37 -0.68 3.84 -10.35
CA GLN A 37 0.38 4.87 -10.44
C GLN A 37 0.95 4.99 -11.85
N ALA A 38 1.23 3.88 -12.54
CA ALA A 38 1.73 3.88 -13.91
C ALA A 38 0.69 4.43 -14.91
N SER A 39 -0.59 4.13 -14.72
CA SER A 39 -1.70 4.70 -15.49
C SER A 39 -1.86 6.20 -15.23
N ARG A 40 -1.66 6.68 -13.99
CA ARG A 40 -1.63 8.11 -13.66
C ARG A 40 -0.42 8.83 -14.25
N CYS A 41 0.73 8.15 -14.32
CA CYS A 41 1.96 8.70 -14.92
C CYS A 41 1.87 8.74 -16.46
N ALA A 42 1.26 7.72 -17.07
CA ALA A 42 0.96 7.70 -18.51
C ALA A 42 -0.13 8.71 -18.91
N ALA A 43 -0.97 9.14 -17.95
CA ALA A 43 -1.99 10.18 -18.11
C ALA A 43 -1.57 11.52 -17.46
N ALA A 44 -0.27 11.83 -17.40
CA ALA A 44 0.21 13.10 -16.85
C ALA A 44 -0.31 14.31 -17.64
N PRO A 45 -1.13 15.20 -17.04
CA PRO A 45 -1.26 16.59 -17.50
C PRO A 45 0.00 17.37 -17.06
N PRO A 46 0.25 18.57 -17.61
CA PRO A 46 1.48 19.36 -17.37
C PRO A 46 1.74 19.62 -15.87
N PRO A 47 2.98 19.94 -15.46
CA PRO A 47 3.39 20.05 -14.06
C PRO A 47 2.46 20.97 -13.28
N LEU A 48 1.69 20.38 -12.37
CA LEU A 48 0.78 21.11 -11.49
C LEU A 48 1.58 21.91 -10.45
N PRO A 49 1.11 23.13 -10.11
CA PRO A 49 1.78 24.03 -9.19
C PRO A 49 1.99 23.38 -7.81
N PRO A 50 3.01 23.81 -7.04
CA PRO A 50 3.37 23.25 -5.74
C PRO A 50 2.21 23.22 -4.72
N ALA A 51 1.17 24.04 -4.92
CA ALA A 51 -0.05 23.99 -4.11
C ALA A 51 -0.83 22.66 -4.23
N ALA A 52 -0.80 22.02 -5.40
CA ALA A 52 -1.49 20.75 -5.64
C ALA A 52 -0.75 19.57 -4.99
N SER A 53 0.58 19.60 -4.98
CA SER A 53 1.39 18.57 -4.31
C SER A 53 1.27 18.65 -2.79
N VAL A 54 1.09 19.86 -2.22
CA VAL A 54 0.80 20.06 -0.80
C VAL A 54 -0.55 19.46 -0.40
N GLN A 55 -1.63 19.73 -1.16
CA GLN A 55 -2.94 19.12 -0.89
C GLN A 55 -2.90 17.59 -1.01
N MET A 56 -2.13 17.06 -1.97
CA MET A 56 -1.99 15.62 -2.15
C MET A 56 -1.21 14.97 -0.98
N ARG A 57 -0.16 15.64 -0.48
CA ARG A 57 0.59 15.23 0.72
C ARG A 57 -0.27 15.26 1.99
N LEU A 58 -1.13 16.28 2.14
CA LEU A 58 -2.07 16.36 3.28
C LEU A 58 -3.10 15.22 3.25
N ARG A 59 -3.67 14.88 2.09
CA ARG A 59 -4.58 13.74 1.96
C ARG A 59 -3.89 12.40 2.24
N ALA A 60 -2.64 12.24 1.82
CA ALA A 60 -1.86 11.04 2.12
C ALA A 60 -1.59 10.91 3.63
N LEU A 61 -1.30 12.02 4.31
CA LEU A 61 -1.15 12.06 5.78
C LEU A 61 -2.46 11.76 6.51
N GLU A 62 -3.60 12.27 6.02
CA GLU A 62 -4.93 11.95 6.57
C GLU A 62 -5.30 10.47 6.38
N ALA A 63 -4.98 9.89 5.22
CA ALA A 63 -5.19 8.46 5.00
C ALA A 63 -4.33 7.59 5.94
N LEU A 64 -3.07 7.98 6.17
CA LEU A 64 -2.17 7.31 7.12
C LEU A 64 -2.63 7.45 8.57
N ARG A 65 -3.20 8.62 8.94
CA ARG A 65 -3.85 8.84 10.24
C ARG A 65 -5.11 7.99 10.40
N ALA A 66 -5.95 7.91 9.37
CA ALA A 66 -7.17 7.10 9.38
C ALA A 66 -6.87 5.59 9.52
N GLN A 67 -5.67 5.16 9.10
CA GLN A 67 -5.16 3.80 9.32
C GLN A 67 -4.52 3.59 10.71
N GLY A 68 -4.47 4.62 11.56
CA GLY A 68 -3.90 4.54 12.91
C GLY A 68 -2.38 4.41 12.95
N LEU A 69 -1.70 4.60 11.82
CA LEU A 69 -0.25 4.44 11.68
C LEU A 69 0.54 5.71 12.03
N VAL A 70 -0.15 6.83 12.28
CA VAL A 70 0.47 8.13 12.57
C VAL A 70 -0.21 8.76 13.78
N ASP A 71 0.61 9.07 14.78
CA ASP A 71 0.18 9.72 16.01
C ASP A 71 -0.19 11.20 15.76
N GLN A 72 -1.14 11.74 16.53
CA GLN A 72 -1.67 13.08 16.30
C GLN A 72 -0.59 14.17 16.44
N ALA A 73 0.36 13.96 17.35
CA ALA A 73 1.49 14.88 17.54
C ALA A 73 2.44 14.92 16.33
N GLU A 74 2.62 13.79 15.63
CA GLU A 74 3.45 13.71 14.42
C GLU A 74 2.76 14.29 13.20
N TYR A 75 1.44 14.13 13.12
CA TYR A 75 0.61 14.78 12.09
C TYR A 75 0.74 16.30 12.17
N GLU A 76 0.63 16.89 13.36
CA GLU A 76 0.74 18.35 13.50
C GLU A 76 2.14 18.87 13.16
N ARG A 77 3.19 18.16 13.59
CA ARG A 77 4.59 18.53 13.22
C ARG A 77 4.81 18.50 11.71
N ARG A 78 4.36 17.44 11.02
CA ARG A 78 4.51 17.33 9.56
C ARG A 78 3.66 18.37 8.82
N ARG A 79 2.47 18.68 9.32
CA ARG A 79 1.62 19.74 8.77
C ARG A 79 2.29 21.11 8.90
N GLN A 80 2.88 21.41 10.06
CA GLN A 80 3.60 22.68 10.26
C GLN A 80 4.86 22.77 9.39
N GLN A 81 5.61 21.68 9.23
CA GLN A 81 6.74 21.64 8.31
C GLN A 81 6.33 21.92 6.86
N ILE A 82 5.27 21.25 6.39
CA ILE A 82 4.77 21.44 5.02
C ILE A 82 4.27 22.87 4.80
N LEU A 83 3.66 23.49 5.81
CA LEU A 83 3.21 24.89 5.74
C LEU A 83 4.34 25.91 5.83
N ALA A 84 5.45 25.58 6.50
CA ALA A 84 6.63 26.45 6.60
C ALA A 84 7.53 26.37 5.36
N GLU A 85 7.37 25.34 4.54
CA GLU A 85 8.14 25.12 3.29
C GLU A 85 7.46 25.74 2.06
N VAL A 86 6.28 26.36 2.23
CA VAL A 86 5.54 27.18 1.25
C VAL A 86 5.85 28.64 1.47
#